data_AF-A0A0Q8HL38-F1
#
_entry.id   AF-A0A0Q8HL38-F1
#
_cell.length_a   1.000
_cell.length_b   1.000
_cell.length_c   1.000
_cell.angle_alpha   90.00
_cell.angle_beta   90.00
_cell.angle_gamma   90.00
#
_symmetry.space_group_name_H-M   'P 1'
#
loop_
_entity.id
_entity.type
_entity.pdbx_description
1 polymer ?
#
loop_
_entity_poly.entity_id
_entity_poly.type
_entity_poly.pdbx_seq_one_letter_code
_entity_poly.pdbx_strand_id
1 'polypeptide(L)'
;MHLQPPNALTRAVPLGLIALALGAASTVAAIGDPGVSPQHYTDELAPGGSVTITKTVETPPIPPNPDIVFLADTTTSMTASIGNVQSNANSIVSQILAAQPTAQFAVADYKDTADATGHFLLRQQLTGNAADVTAGIGEWTPLSGGGSDAAEDWIGALADIPGAVDFRDGGTPIVVMFGDSTSHDPSAGATLGSATADLQAAGIRVIAISVPGTDGYLWDGLNTTGQASYVTSQTGGTLTNANPDEVSDVILSQLQNLPAEVTHEVTCDAGVTATLTPASQTVTSGATTSFEETITLAADAPQGETVSCTVSFKVNGEVPGPAFVQTVDIEVSDVTPPVVTVESKVVEATGPDGAVVDYDASAVDNVDGPLTPTCEPPSGSQFALGTTAVDCEATDAAGNTGYGSGTIEVVDTTPPTVTCTESTNPGLHVPFAGNTRPNPQGQNQDGFYRLDATDIVDTDPDVYLRDTGSGHVWGPFASGQRIKYTESKSGPTQKTLGDSDILHLTGTGDAELYAVDFSGNVAAPVDCLVPAPPK
;
A
#
# COMPACT_ATOMS: atom_id res chain seq x y z
N MET A 1 -52.03 -28.41 83.45
CA MET A 1 -52.09 -29.72 82.77
C MET A 1 -52.21 -29.44 81.27
N HIS A 2 -51.18 -29.82 80.51
CA HIS A 2 -51.15 -30.07 79.05
C HIS A 2 -51.55 -28.99 78.02
N LEU A 3 -50.50 -28.53 77.31
CA LEU A 3 -50.32 -28.37 75.85
C LEU A 3 -51.19 -27.40 75.02
N GLN A 4 -50.52 -26.43 74.37
CA GLN A 4 -50.72 -26.05 72.96
C GLN A 4 -49.49 -25.26 72.40
N PRO A 5 -49.31 -25.20 71.05
CA PRO A 5 -48.02 -25.14 70.35
C PRO A 5 -47.52 -23.70 70.05
N PRO A 6 -46.26 -23.51 69.61
CA PRO A 6 -45.79 -22.19 69.22
C PRO A 6 -46.02 -21.88 67.74
N ASN A 7 -46.63 -20.71 67.53
CA ASN A 7 -46.71 -19.98 66.28
C ASN A 7 -45.34 -19.44 65.85
N ALA A 8 -45.16 -19.39 64.52
CA ALA A 8 -44.08 -18.71 63.84
C ALA A 8 -44.07 -17.20 64.14
N LEU A 9 -42.88 -16.61 64.30
CA LEU A 9 -42.61 -15.20 64.06
C LEU A 9 -41.16 -15.03 63.61
N THR A 10 -41.03 -14.63 62.35
CA THR A 10 -39.84 -14.17 61.65
C THR A 10 -39.21 -12.96 62.34
N ARG A 11 -37.88 -12.98 62.54
CA ARG A 11 -37.10 -11.79 62.88
C ARG A 11 -35.74 -11.85 62.18
N ALA A 12 -35.52 -10.83 61.35
CA ALA A 12 -34.28 -10.58 60.60
C ALA A 12 -33.10 -10.30 61.54
N VAL A 13 -31.92 -10.81 61.17
CA VAL A 13 -30.61 -10.46 61.75
C VAL A 13 -29.79 -9.80 60.63
N PRO A 14 -29.15 -8.64 60.88
CA PRO A 14 -28.41 -7.93 59.85
C PRO A 14 -27.07 -8.63 59.57
N LEU A 15 -26.75 -8.84 58.28
CA LEU A 15 -25.41 -9.25 57.85
C LEU A 15 -24.45 -8.07 58.06
N GLY A 16 -23.41 -8.30 58.86
CA GLY A 16 -22.26 -7.40 58.94
C GLY A 16 -21.49 -7.37 57.62
N LEU A 17 -21.17 -6.17 57.16
CA LEU A 17 -20.21 -5.95 56.09
C LEU A 17 -18.85 -6.51 56.52
N ILE A 18 -18.41 -7.59 55.89
CA ILE A 18 -16.99 -7.95 55.81
C ILE A 18 -16.44 -7.21 54.59
N ALA A 19 -15.72 -6.12 54.83
CA ALA A 19 -14.93 -5.46 53.80
C ALA A 19 -13.74 -6.38 53.46
N LEU A 20 -13.87 -7.17 52.40
CA LEU A 20 -12.74 -7.83 51.76
C LEU A 20 -11.95 -6.74 51.03
N ALA A 21 -10.83 -6.32 51.61
CA ALA A 21 -9.83 -5.55 50.90
C ALA A 21 -9.23 -6.45 49.81
N LEU A 22 -9.77 -6.36 48.59
CA LEU A 22 -9.06 -6.83 47.39
C LEU A 22 -7.82 -5.97 47.27
N GLY A 23 -6.68 -6.50 47.70
CA GLY A 23 -5.40 -5.99 47.27
C GLY A 23 -5.38 -6.07 45.74
N ALA A 24 -5.29 -4.92 45.08
CA ALA A 24 -4.97 -4.87 43.67
C ALA A 24 -3.59 -5.51 43.51
N ALA A 25 -3.56 -6.78 43.10
CA ALA A 25 -2.37 -7.34 42.48
C ALA A 25 -2.21 -6.56 41.18
N SER A 26 -1.33 -5.56 41.19
CA SER A 26 -0.79 -4.98 39.96
C SER A 26 -0.19 -6.15 39.18
N THR A 27 -0.89 -6.61 38.15
CA THR A 27 -0.31 -7.51 37.16
C THR A 27 0.79 -6.71 36.48
N VAL A 28 2.03 -6.88 36.93
CA VAL A 28 3.19 -6.55 36.12
C VAL A 28 2.98 -7.35 34.84
N ALA A 29 2.72 -6.66 33.73
CA ALA A 29 2.65 -7.31 32.43
C ALA A 29 3.90 -8.18 32.29
N ALA A 30 3.74 -9.43 31.86
CA ALA A 30 4.88 -10.25 31.52
C ALA A 30 5.73 -9.43 30.54
N ILE A 31 6.96 -9.13 30.93
CA ILE A 31 7.96 -8.50 30.07
C ILE A 31 8.06 -9.44 28.87
N GLY A 32 7.61 -8.99 27.69
CA GLY A 32 7.67 -9.81 26.48
C GLY A 32 9.13 -10.16 26.19
N ASP A 33 9.35 -11.26 25.47
CA ASP A 33 10.70 -11.57 25.00
C ASP A 33 11.24 -10.38 24.17
N PRO A 34 12.54 -10.03 24.28
CA PRO A 34 13.15 -8.94 23.53
C PRO A 34 12.84 -9.00 22.04
N GLY A 35 12.61 -7.85 21.42
CA GLY A 35 12.21 -7.79 20.01
C GLY A 35 11.82 -6.39 19.57
N VAL A 36 11.18 -6.32 18.40
CA VAL A 36 10.76 -5.08 17.77
C VAL A 36 9.28 -4.84 18.01
N SER A 37 8.90 -3.59 18.23
CA SER A 37 7.50 -3.20 18.44
C SER A 37 7.19 -1.87 17.71
N PRO A 38 6.14 -1.83 16.87
CA PRO A 38 5.30 -2.96 16.48
C PRO A 38 6.05 -3.95 15.57
N GLN A 39 5.78 -5.26 15.71
CA GLN A 39 6.33 -6.31 14.84
C GLN A 39 5.58 -6.41 13.50
N HIS A 40 4.29 -6.08 13.50
CA HIS A 40 3.48 -5.95 12.29
C HIS A 40 2.83 -4.58 12.26
N TYR A 41 2.95 -3.89 11.14
CA TYR A 41 2.31 -2.58 10.94
C TYR A 41 1.46 -2.64 9.67
N THR A 42 0.22 -2.19 9.77
CA THR A 42 -0.71 -2.07 8.66
C THR A 42 -1.24 -0.66 8.58
N ASP A 43 -1.35 -0.12 7.38
CA ASP A 43 -1.97 1.18 7.14
C ASP A 43 -2.55 1.24 5.72
N GLU A 44 -3.36 2.26 5.47
CA GLU A 44 -3.92 2.55 4.16
C GLU A 44 -3.43 3.93 3.69
N LEU A 45 -2.78 3.99 2.53
CA LEU A 45 -2.21 5.22 1.99
C LEU A 45 -2.56 5.39 0.50
N ALA A 46 -2.89 6.61 0.11
CA ALA A 46 -2.98 6.98 -1.30
C ALA A 46 -1.57 6.97 -1.95
N PRO A 47 -1.47 6.74 -3.28
CA PRO A 47 -0.21 6.86 -4.02
C PRO A 47 0.49 8.20 -3.76
N GLY A 48 1.80 8.15 -3.56
CA GLY A 48 2.61 9.31 -3.16
C GLY A 48 2.49 9.73 -1.69
N GLY A 49 1.65 9.04 -0.90
CA GLY A 49 1.50 9.26 0.53
C GLY A 49 2.66 8.73 1.37
N SER A 50 2.73 9.17 2.62
CA SER A 50 3.72 8.71 3.58
C SER A 50 3.19 8.72 5.01
N VAL A 51 3.66 7.79 5.83
CA VAL A 51 3.40 7.74 7.28
C VAL A 51 4.72 7.59 8.04
N THR A 52 4.81 8.17 9.23
CA THR A 52 5.96 7.98 10.13
C THR A 52 5.49 7.42 11.45
N ILE A 53 6.14 6.34 11.88
CA ILE A 53 5.86 5.66 13.14
C ILE A 53 7.11 5.59 14.00
N THR A 54 6.91 5.51 15.31
CA THR A 54 7.99 5.19 16.25
C THR A 54 8.14 3.68 16.30
N LYS A 55 9.33 3.19 15.94
CA LYS A 55 9.72 1.80 16.13
C LYS A 55 10.60 1.67 17.36
N THR A 56 10.28 0.75 18.26
CA THR A 56 11.13 0.42 19.40
C THR A 56 11.78 -0.95 19.22
N VAL A 57 13.02 -1.08 19.66
CA VAL A 57 13.79 -2.34 19.65
C VAL A 57 14.33 -2.58 21.05
N GLU A 58 13.90 -3.67 21.68
CA GLU A 58 14.46 -4.16 22.94
C GLU A 58 15.55 -5.19 22.64
N THR A 59 16.78 -4.88 23.02
CA THR A 59 17.92 -5.78 22.78
C THR A 59 17.90 -6.95 23.76
N PRO A 60 18.40 -8.14 23.38
CA PRO A 60 18.51 -9.24 24.32
C PRO A 60 19.46 -8.90 25.48
N PRO A 61 19.24 -9.44 26.70
CA PRO A 61 20.09 -9.18 27.86
C PRO A 61 21.55 -9.59 27.65
N ILE A 62 21.81 -10.65 26.90
CA ILE A 62 23.16 -11.07 26.49
C ILE A 62 23.22 -10.99 24.96
N PRO A 63 24.34 -10.54 24.34
CA PRO A 63 24.46 -10.47 22.89
C PRO A 63 24.13 -11.79 22.18
N PRO A 64 23.57 -11.76 20.96
CA PRO A 64 23.27 -12.96 20.20
C PRO A 64 24.51 -13.80 19.86
N ASN A 65 24.32 -15.12 19.79
CA ASN A 65 25.35 -16.08 19.40
C ASN A 65 26.70 -15.92 20.14
N PRO A 66 26.73 -15.79 21.49
CA PRO A 66 27.95 -15.44 22.19
C PRO A 66 28.90 -16.64 22.30
N ASP A 67 30.20 -16.37 22.11
CA ASP A 67 31.31 -17.30 22.35
C ASP A 67 32.10 -16.81 23.57
N ILE A 68 31.81 -17.39 24.73
CA ILE A 68 32.30 -16.88 26.03
C ILE A 68 33.49 -17.71 26.48
N VAL A 69 34.66 -17.09 26.59
CA VAL A 69 35.85 -17.69 27.20
C VAL A 69 35.91 -17.27 28.66
N PHE A 70 35.75 -18.21 29.59
CA PHE A 70 36.09 -17.96 31.00
C PHE A 70 37.60 -18.12 31.19
N LEU A 71 38.27 -17.05 31.58
CA LEU A 71 39.72 -17.00 31.78
C LEU A 71 40.04 -16.68 33.25
N ALA A 72 40.51 -17.67 33.99
CA ALA A 72 40.79 -17.52 35.42
C ALA A 72 42.28 -17.36 35.71
N ASP A 73 42.61 -16.41 36.58
CA ASP A 73 43.83 -16.47 37.37
C ASP A 73 43.74 -17.67 38.32
N THR A 74 44.72 -18.58 38.24
CA THR A 74 44.77 -19.80 39.08
C THR A 74 45.97 -19.85 40.01
N THR A 75 46.46 -18.70 40.42
CA THR A 75 47.45 -18.52 41.48
C THR A 75 46.85 -18.79 42.87
N THR A 76 47.70 -18.92 43.89
CA THR A 76 47.25 -19.28 45.25
C THR A 76 46.29 -18.25 45.85
N SER A 77 46.50 -16.96 45.58
CA SER A 77 45.71 -15.86 46.14
C SER A 77 44.24 -15.90 45.70
N MET A 78 43.98 -16.48 44.52
CA MET A 78 42.66 -16.58 43.91
C MET A 78 41.78 -17.71 44.45
N THR A 79 42.23 -18.46 45.47
CA THR A 79 41.54 -19.65 46.00
C THR A 79 40.06 -19.39 46.34
N ALA A 80 39.73 -18.27 46.98
CA ALA A 80 38.34 -17.95 47.35
C ALA A 80 37.47 -17.65 46.13
N SER A 81 38.00 -16.85 45.19
CA SER A 81 37.36 -16.48 43.92
C SER A 81 37.07 -17.70 43.05
N ILE A 82 38.05 -18.59 42.88
CA ILE A 82 37.90 -19.84 42.13
C ILE A 82 36.85 -20.72 42.80
N GLY A 83 36.88 -20.85 44.12
CA GLY A 83 35.87 -21.62 44.86
C GLY A 83 34.44 -21.08 44.68
N ASN A 84 34.29 -19.75 44.62
CA ASN A 84 33.02 -19.10 44.32
C ASN A 84 32.52 -19.45 42.90
N VAL A 85 33.36 -19.29 41.87
CA VAL A 85 32.95 -19.57 40.49
C VAL A 85 32.70 -21.06 40.28
N GLN A 86 33.52 -21.95 40.82
CA GLN A 86 33.31 -23.40 40.74
C GLN A 86 32.00 -23.85 41.38
N SER A 87 31.67 -23.30 42.56
CA SER A 87 30.42 -23.62 43.24
C SER A 87 29.17 -23.14 42.48
N ASN A 88 29.32 -22.08 41.68
CA ASN A 88 28.23 -21.46 40.93
C ASN A 88 28.25 -21.76 39.42
N ALA A 89 29.20 -22.55 38.92
CA ALA A 89 29.41 -22.77 37.49
C ALA A 89 28.15 -23.22 36.75
N ASN A 90 27.40 -24.17 37.32
CA ASN A 90 26.13 -24.64 36.74
C ASN A 90 25.09 -23.52 36.63
N SER A 91 25.01 -22.67 37.65
CA SER A 91 24.08 -21.53 37.70
C SER A 91 24.44 -20.49 36.63
N ILE A 92 25.73 -20.14 36.52
CA ILE A 92 26.23 -19.19 35.52
C ILE A 92 25.87 -19.65 34.11
N VAL A 93 26.27 -20.88 33.75
CA VAL A 93 26.07 -21.42 32.40
C VAL A 93 24.58 -21.56 32.08
N SER A 94 23.76 -22.00 33.04
CA SER A 94 22.32 -22.18 32.83
C SER A 94 21.58 -20.86 32.66
N GLN A 95 21.96 -19.81 33.40
CA GLN A 95 21.37 -18.47 33.25
C GLN A 95 21.74 -17.85 31.90
N ILE A 96 22.99 -18.03 31.45
CA ILE A 96 23.42 -17.55 30.13
C ILE A 96 22.68 -18.28 29.02
N LEU A 97 22.58 -19.62 29.08
CA LEU A 97 21.85 -20.40 28.07
C LEU A 97 20.34 -20.12 28.08
N ALA A 98 19.76 -19.75 29.23
CA ALA A 98 18.37 -19.33 29.30
C ALA A 98 18.15 -17.99 28.60
N ALA A 99 19.10 -17.05 28.70
CA ALA A 99 19.04 -15.76 28.01
C ALA A 99 19.44 -15.86 26.53
N GLN A 100 20.39 -16.74 26.19
CA GLN A 100 20.94 -16.96 24.85
C GLN A 100 21.19 -18.46 24.62
N PRO A 101 20.21 -19.20 24.08
CA PRO A 101 20.33 -20.66 23.87
C PRO A 101 21.44 -21.09 22.91
N THR A 102 21.94 -20.18 22.08
CA THR A 102 23.05 -20.41 21.14
C THR A 102 24.43 -20.11 21.73
N ALA A 103 24.51 -19.75 23.02
CA ALA A 103 25.78 -19.50 23.69
C ALA A 103 26.67 -20.75 23.69
N GLN A 104 27.96 -20.53 23.42
CA GLN A 104 29.01 -21.54 23.62
C GLN A 104 30.08 -21.00 24.56
N PHE A 105 30.75 -21.91 25.25
CA PHE A 105 31.71 -21.55 26.28
C PHE A 105 33.01 -22.31 26.12
N ALA A 106 34.12 -21.59 26.29
CA ALA A 106 35.45 -22.15 26.46
C ALA A 106 35.95 -21.82 27.87
N VAL A 107 36.87 -22.63 28.38
CA VAL A 107 37.42 -22.46 29.73
C VAL A 107 38.94 -22.51 29.63
N ALA A 108 39.59 -21.51 30.18
CA ALA A 108 41.04 -21.41 30.23
C ALA A 108 41.50 -20.84 31.58
N ASP A 109 42.77 -21.02 31.90
CA ASP A 109 43.44 -20.39 33.04
C ASP A 109 44.78 -19.80 32.63
N TYR A 110 45.22 -18.81 33.40
CA TYR A 110 46.55 -18.23 33.32
C TYR A 110 47.24 -18.16 34.68
N LYS A 111 48.56 -18.03 34.63
CA LYS A 111 49.52 -17.94 35.74
C LYS A 111 50.78 -17.19 35.26
N ASP A 112 51.95 -17.46 35.84
CA ASP A 112 53.25 -16.99 35.34
C ASP A 112 53.92 -18.04 34.41
N THR A 113 54.68 -17.59 33.42
CA THR A 113 55.50 -18.40 32.51
C THR A 113 56.47 -19.33 33.26
N ALA A 114 56.93 -18.94 34.45
CA ALA A 114 57.82 -19.75 35.29
C ALA A 114 57.14 -20.95 35.94
N ASP A 115 55.80 -21.04 35.92
CA ASP A 115 55.04 -22.10 36.57
C ASP A 115 55.02 -23.41 35.77
N ALA A 116 54.81 -24.53 36.48
CA ALA A 116 54.93 -25.89 35.94
C ALA A 116 53.93 -26.23 34.81
N THR A 117 52.83 -25.48 34.69
CA THR A 117 51.81 -25.65 33.63
C THR A 117 51.95 -24.61 32.51
N GLY A 118 52.96 -23.73 32.56
CA GLY A 118 53.07 -22.56 31.70
C GLY A 118 52.10 -21.44 32.10
N HIS A 119 52.15 -20.34 31.34
CA HIS A 119 51.37 -19.13 31.59
C HIS A 119 49.91 -19.22 31.14
N PHE A 120 49.56 -20.12 30.21
CA PHE A 120 48.22 -20.27 29.66
C PHE A 120 47.88 -21.74 29.41
N LEU A 121 46.67 -22.15 29.76
CA LEU A 121 46.14 -23.47 29.44
C LEU A 121 44.65 -23.40 29.08
N LEU A 122 44.32 -23.91 27.89
CA LEU A 122 42.94 -24.13 27.48
C LEU A 122 42.45 -25.48 28.03
N ARG A 123 41.46 -25.43 28.93
CA ARG A 123 40.85 -26.59 29.59
C ARG A 123 39.73 -27.20 28.77
N GLN A 124 38.93 -26.35 28.14
CA GLN A 124 37.74 -26.74 27.39
C GLN A 124 37.60 -25.84 26.17
N GLN A 125 37.52 -26.46 24.98
CA GLN A 125 37.14 -25.77 23.75
C GLN A 125 35.68 -25.34 23.77
N LEU A 126 35.29 -24.44 22.86
CA LEU A 126 33.91 -23.97 22.73
C LEU A 126 32.92 -25.14 22.64
N THR A 127 31.94 -25.13 23.53
CA THR A 127 30.87 -26.11 23.58
C THR A 127 29.60 -25.49 24.17
N GLY A 128 28.44 -25.93 23.69
CA GLY A 128 27.13 -25.61 24.29
C GLY A 128 26.73 -26.60 25.41
N ASN A 129 27.54 -27.64 25.66
CA ASN A 129 27.25 -28.64 26.69
C ASN A 129 27.67 -28.14 28.07
N ALA A 130 26.69 -27.76 28.90
CA ALA A 130 26.94 -27.24 30.24
C ALA A 130 27.76 -28.17 31.15
N ALA A 131 27.67 -29.49 30.98
CA ALA A 131 28.45 -30.44 31.78
C ALA A 131 29.96 -30.37 31.46
N ASP A 132 30.31 -30.17 30.18
CA ASP A 132 31.70 -30.07 29.75
C ASP A 132 32.32 -28.74 30.23
N VAL A 133 31.55 -27.66 30.14
CA VAL A 133 31.96 -26.32 30.64
C VAL A 133 32.20 -26.34 32.14
N THR A 134 31.27 -26.91 32.91
CA THR A 134 31.40 -27.00 34.36
C THR A 134 32.51 -27.94 34.79
N ALA A 135 32.77 -29.02 34.04
CA ALA A 135 33.94 -29.86 34.25
C ALA A 135 35.23 -29.08 34.03
N GLY A 136 35.34 -28.31 32.94
CA GLY A 136 36.49 -27.46 32.66
C GLY A 136 36.75 -26.42 33.75
N ILE A 137 35.71 -25.73 34.24
CA ILE A 137 35.82 -24.80 35.38
C ILE A 137 36.28 -25.53 36.66
N GLY A 138 35.83 -26.76 36.84
CA GLY A 138 36.25 -27.64 37.93
C GLY A 138 37.73 -28.04 37.89
N GLU A 139 38.42 -27.90 36.75
CA GLU A 139 39.86 -28.18 36.64
C GLU A 139 40.75 -27.04 37.13
N TRP A 140 40.19 -25.84 37.33
CA TRP A 140 40.91 -24.72 37.91
C TRP A 140 41.39 -25.08 39.31
N THR A 141 42.70 -25.17 39.45
CA THR A 141 43.36 -25.61 40.68
C THR A 141 44.33 -24.51 41.09
N PRO A 142 44.04 -23.78 42.19
CA PRO A 142 44.98 -22.81 42.72
C PRO A 142 46.33 -23.49 42.95
N LEU A 143 47.41 -22.97 42.38
CA LEU A 143 48.73 -23.52 42.66
C LEU A 143 49.01 -23.45 44.17
N SER A 144 49.77 -24.42 44.69
CA SER A 144 50.35 -24.33 46.04
C SER A 144 51.84 -23.98 45.89
N GLY A 145 52.17 -22.70 46.06
CA GLY A 145 53.56 -22.21 46.04
C GLY A 145 54.14 -21.93 44.64
N GLY A 146 53.36 -21.31 43.74
CA GLY A 146 53.82 -20.76 42.45
C GLY A 146 53.82 -19.22 42.46
N GLY A 147 54.60 -18.60 41.58
CA GLY A 147 54.89 -17.16 41.52
C GLY A 147 56.09 -16.74 42.39
N SER A 148 57.20 -16.33 41.78
CA SER A 148 58.36 -15.77 42.53
C SER A 148 58.19 -14.27 42.84
N ASP A 149 57.24 -13.65 42.15
CA ASP A 149 56.86 -12.25 42.17
C ASP A 149 55.34 -12.11 42.01
N ALA A 150 54.85 -10.88 42.08
CA ALA A 150 53.42 -10.61 42.24
C ALA A 150 52.67 -10.49 40.91
N ALA A 151 53.33 -10.15 39.81
CA ALA A 151 52.69 -9.97 38.52
C ALA A 151 52.53 -11.31 37.81
N GLU A 152 51.44 -11.48 37.07
CA GLU A 152 51.10 -12.71 36.36
C GLU A 152 51.18 -12.53 34.83
N ASP A 153 50.99 -13.58 34.04
CA ASP A 153 51.10 -13.52 32.57
C ASP A 153 49.74 -13.46 31.83
N TRP A 154 48.78 -12.69 32.36
CA TRP A 154 47.47 -12.56 31.69
C TRP A 154 47.48 -11.81 30.36
N ILE A 155 48.42 -10.88 30.13
CA ILE A 155 48.57 -10.26 28.79
C ILE A 155 48.98 -11.32 27.76
N GLY A 156 49.88 -12.23 28.13
CA GLY A 156 50.29 -13.37 27.31
C GLY A 156 49.12 -14.33 27.05
N ALA A 157 48.36 -14.67 28.09
CA ALA A 157 47.16 -15.50 27.95
C ALA A 157 46.11 -14.90 27.00
N LEU A 158 45.88 -13.58 27.09
CA LEU A 158 45.00 -12.88 26.16
C LEU A 158 45.51 -12.90 24.71
N ALA A 159 46.84 -12.86 24.50
CA ALA A 159 47.44 -12.96 23.18
C ALA A 159 47.30 -14.38 22.57
N ASP A 160 47.23 -15.42 23.40
CA ASP A 160 47.09 -16.81 22.93
C ASP A 160 45.65 -17.16 22.54
N ILE A 161 44.63 -16.56 23.18
CA ILE A 161 43.22 -16.88 22.96
C ILE A 161 42.80 -16.87 21.48
N PRO A 162 43.10 -15.83 20.66
CA PRO A 162 42.75 -15.80 19.25
C PRO A 162 43.22 -17.01 18.43
N GLY A 163 44.36 -17.61 18.81
CA GLY A 163 44.92 -18.78 18.15
C GLY A 163 44.58 -20.12 18.84
N ALA A 164 44.17 -20.08 20.10
CA ALA A 164 43.89 -21.27 20.90
C ALA A 164 42.41 -21.67 20.88
N VAL A 165 41.47 -20.74 20.77
CA VAL A 165 40.03 -21.01 20.81
C VAL A 165 39.44 -21.03 19.41
N ASP A 166 38.71 -22.09 19.08
CA ASP A 166 38.07 -22.27 17.77
C ASP A 166 36.74 -21.46 17.69
N PHE A 167 36.83 -20.12 17.65
CA PHE A 167 35.67 -19.23 17.57
C PHE A 167 34.78 -19.52 16.36
N ARG A 168 33.46 -19.40 16.54
CA ARG A 168 32.49 -19.66 15.47
C ARG A 168 32.43 -18.48 14.50
N ASP A 169 32.28 -18.79 13.21
CA ASP A 169 31.92 -17.78 12.21
C ASP A 169 30.59 -17.11 12.59
N GLY A 170 30.56 -15.78 12.63
CA GLY A 170 29.37 -15.01 13.09
C GLY A 170 29.07 -15.14 14.59
N GLY A 171 29.98 -15.70 15.38
CA GLY A 171 29.92 -15.65 16.85
C GLY A 171 30.21 -14.25 17.38
N THR A 172 29.77 -13.96 18.61
CA THR A 172 30.17 -12.75 19.36
C THR A 172 31.22 -13.14 20.41
N PRO A 173 32.54 -12.98 20.14
CA PRO A 173 33.58 -13.46 21.04
C PRO A 173 33.74 -12.56 22.26
N ILE A 174 33.66 -13.15 23.46
CA ILE A 174 33.76 -12.46 24.73
C ILE A 174 34.72 -13.23 25.64
N VAL A 175 35.78 -12.60 26.11
CA VAL A 175 36.66 -13.14 27.16
C VAL A 175 36.25 -12.53 28.48
N VAL A 176 35.86 -13.36 29.45
CA VAL A 176 35.59 -12.97 30.83
C VAL A 176 36.79 -13.38 31.68
N MET A 177 37.65 -12.41 31.95
CA MET A 177 38.88 -12.58 32.70
C MET A 177 38.70 -12.10 34.15
N PHE A 178 39.19 -12.86 35.12
CA PHE A 178 39.26 -12.41 36.50
C PHE A 178 40.61 -12.74 37.15
N GLY A 179 41.11 -11.84 37.99
CA GLY A 179 42.43 -11.93 38.63
C GLY A 179 42.65 -10.82 39.65
N ASP A 180 43.66 -10.97 40.50
CA ASP A 180 43.95 -10.06 41.61
C ASP A 180 45.27 -9.28 41.45
N SER A 181 45.98 -9.45 40.33
CA SER A 181 47.27 -8.80 40.10
C SER A 181 47.50 -8.26 38.68
N THR A 182 48.41 -7.31 38.56
CA THR A 182 48.91 -6.78 37.28
C THR A 182 49.58 -7.86 36.43
N SER A 183 49.75 -7.58 35.14
CA SER A 183 50.53 -8.49 34.28
C SER A 183 51.92 -7.96 33.99
N HIS A 184 52.85 -8.87 33.74
CA HIS A 184 54.11 -8.55 33.06
C HIS A 184 53.86 -7.80 31.74
N ASP A 185 54.78 -6.92 31.33
CA ASP A 185 54.77 -6.31 30.00
C ASP A 185 56.21 -6.10 29.50
N PRO A 186 56.70 -6.92 28.55
CA PRO A 186 55.98 -8.00 27.86
C PRO A 186 55.65 -9.20 28.79
N SER A 187 54.48 -9.79 28.57
CA SER A 187 53.99 -11.01 29.24
C SER A 187 54.05 -12.20 28.29
N ALA A 188 54.72 -13.28 28.70
CA ALA A 188 55.00 -14.45 27.86
C ALA A 188 55.49 -14.13 26.43
N GLY A 189 56.17 -12.98 26.25
CA GLY A 189 56.66 -12.49 24.95
C GLY A 189 55.71 -11.58 24.18
N ALA A 190 54.46 -11.41 24.60
CA ALA A 190 53.50 -10.46 24.05
C ALA A 190 53.53 -9.13 24.83
N THR A 191 53.48 -8.00 24.12
CA THR A 191 53.29 -6.68 24.75
C THR A 191 51.81 -6.40 24.94
N LEU A 192 51.46 -5.49 25.87
CA LEU A 192 50.08 -4.99 26.01
C LEU A 192 49.50 -4.53 24.66
N GLY A 193 50.30 -3.81 23.87
CA GLY A 193 49.89 -3.30 22.56
C GLY A 193 49.64 -4.40 21.53
N SER A 194 50.53 -5.39 21.43
CA SER A 194 50.38 -6.50 20.46
C SER A 194 49.20 -7.41 20.81
N ALA A 195 49.07 -7.80 22.09
CA ALA A 195 47.95 -8.63 22.55
C ALA A 195 46.59 -7.93 22.29
N THR A 196 46.51 -6.63 22.57
CA THR A 196 45.30 -5.83 22.30
C THR A 196 44.97 -5.77 20.82
N ALA A 197 45.97 -5.60 19.95
CA ALA A 197 45.77 -5.58 18.50
C ALA A 197 45.27 -6.93 17.98
N ASP A 198 45.78 -8.05 18.50
CA ASP A 198 45.35 -9.39 18.11
C ASP A 198 43.89 -9.66 18.55
N LEU A 199 43.51 -9.23 19.76
CA LEU A 199 42.12 -9.29 20.23
C LEU A 199 41.19 -8.45 19.34
N GLN A 200 41.58 -7.23 18.98
CA GLN A 200 40.80 -6.37 18.09
C GLN A 200 40.65 -6.99 16.68
N ALA A 201 41.72 -7.57 16.15
CA ALA A 201 41.69 -8.24 14.85
C ALA A 201 40.77 -9.46 14.85
N ALA A 202 40.67 -10.17 15.99
CA ALA A 202 39.75 -11.28 16.21
C ALA A 202 38.32 -10.84 16.61
N GLY A 203 38.06 -9.54 16.79
CA GLY A 203 36.76 -9.04 17.24
C GLY A 203 36.41 -9.42 18.68
N ILE A 204 37.39 -9.76 19.51
CA ILE A 204 37.18 -10.24 20.87
C ILE A 204 36.99 -9.07 21.83
N ARG A 205 35.91 -9.15 22.61
CA ARG A 205 35.61 -8.23 23.72
C ARG A 205 36.15 -8.77 25.03
N VAL A 206 36.87 -7.96 25.81
CA VAL A 206 37.38 -8.38 27.13
C VAL A 206 36.57 -7.76 28.26
N ILE A 207 35.91 -8.59 29.05
CA ILE A 207 35.39 -8.23 30.38
C ILE A 207 36.47 -8.60 31.40
N ALA A 208 36.98 -7.61 32.12
CA ALA A 208 37.96 -7.79 33.18
C ALA A 208 37.31 -7.58 34.55
N ILE A 209 37.49 -8.55 35.45
CA ILE A 209 37.00 -8.51 36.82
C ILE A 209 38.22 -8.49 37.73
N SER A 210 38.52 -7.31 38.26
CA SER A 210 39.61 -7.14 39.22
C SER A 210 39.13 -7.59 40.60
N VAL A 211 39.83 -8.54 41.19
CA VAL A 211 39.53 -9.05 42.54
C VAL A 211 40.59 -8.54 43.50
N PRO A 212 40.51 -7.32 44.04
CA PRO A 212 41.57 -6.79 44.90
C PRO A 212 41.74 -7.63 46.18
N GLY A 213 42.98 -7.87 46.58
CA GLY A 213 43.28 -8.61 47.81
C GLY A 213 42.77 -7.88 49.07
N THR A 214 42.24 -8.62 50.04
CA THR A 214 41.66 -8.06 51.29
C THR A 214 42.70 -7.64 52.33
N ASP A 215 43.98 -7.96 52.11
CA ASP A 215 44.96 -8.12 53.20
C ASP A 215 46.08 -7.06 53.20
N GLY A 216 46.00 -6.04 52.34
CA GLY A 216 46.98 -4.95 52.29
C GLY A 216 48.42 -5.35 51.94
N TYR A 217 48.64 -6.61 51.53
CA TYR A 217 49.84 -7.03 50.81
C TYR A 217 49.72 -6.63 49.33
N LEU A 218 50.87 -6.54 48.65
CA LEU A 218 51.15 -5.94 47.33
C LEU A 218 50.37 -6.49 46.10
N TRP A 219 49.19 -7.06 46.29
CA TRP A 219 48.25 -7.55 45.27
C TRP A 219 47.29 -6.41 44.93
N ASP A 220 47.78 -5.51 44.10
CA ASP A 220 47.24 -4.17 43.90
C ASP A 220 45.98 -4.16 42.99
N GLY A 221 45.62 -5.32 42.42
CA GLY A 221 44.48 -5.53 41.54
C GLY A 221 44.90 -5.61 40.08
N LEU A 222 44.03 -6.19 39.25
CA LEU A 222 44.24 -6.43 37.82
C LEU A 222 44.59 -5.17 37.00
N ASN A 223 44.32 -3.97 37.56
CA ASN A 223 44.39 -2.70 36.86
C ASN A 223 45.31 -1.64 37.49
N THR A 224 46.18 -1.97 38.44
CA THR A 224 46.99 -0.96 39.14
C THR A 224 47.85 -0.12 38.21
N THR A 225 48.38 -0.75 37.18
CA THR A 225 49.20 -0.17 36.12
C THR A 225 48.37 0.41 34.96
N GLY A 226 47.03 0.30 35.02
CA GLY A 226 46.11 0.70 33.96
C GLY A 226 45.99 -0.29 32.79
N GLN A 227 46.67 -1.44 32.85
CA GLN A 227 46.70 -2.42 31.76
C GLN A 227 45.31 -2.97 31.43
N ALA A 228 44.54 -3.40 32.44
CA ALA A 228 43.20 -3.94 32.21
C ALA A 228 42.24 -2.89 31.62
N SER A 229 42.25 -1.65 32.13
CA SER A 229 41.48 -0.53 31.59
C SER A 229 41.81 -0.24 30.14
N TYR A 230 43.10 -0.34 29.78
CA TYR A 230 43.53 -0.18 28.41
C TYR A 230 42.90 -1.24 27.52
N VAL A 231 43.09 -2.54 27.82
CA VAL A 231 42.54 -3.64 26.99
C VAL A 231 41.02 -3.56 26.87
N THR A 232 40.30 -3.38 27.98
CA THR A 232 38.84 -3.36 27.98
C THR A 232 38.32 -2.17 27.16
N SER A 233 38.95 -0.99 27.25
CA SER A 233 38.57 0.19 26.46
C SER A 233 38.79 0.00 24.95
N GLN A 234 39.85 -0.71 24.57
CA GLN A 234 40.20 -0.92 23.16
C GLN A 234 39.37 -2.04 22.51
N THR A 235 38.83 -2.96 23.31
CA THR A 235 38.04 -4.12 22.86
C THR A 235 36.53 -3.93 23.04
N GLY A 236 36.09 -2.75 23.52
CA GLY A 236 34.69 -2.45 23.77
C GLY A 236 34.08 -3.27 24.93
N GLY A 237 34.91 -3.74 25.85
CA GLY A 237 34.50 -4.49 27.03
C GLY A 237 34.44 -3.63 28.29
N THR A 238 34.45 -4.25 29.47
CA THR A 238 34.24 -3.59 30.76
C THR A 238 35.31 -3.97 31.77
N LEU A 239 35.59 -3.08 32.71
CA LEU A 239 36.39 -3.37 33.90
C LEU A 239 35.53 -3.09 35.13
N THR A 240 35.45 -4.06 36.04
CA THR A 240 34.77 -3.90 37.32
C THR A 240 35.54 -4.58 38.44
N ASN A 241 35.30 -4.17 39.66
CA ASN A 241 35.81 -4.87 40.84
C ASN A 241 34.78 -5.91 41.32
N ALA A 242 35.27 -6.98 41.94
CA ALA A 242 34.45 -7.95 42.67
C ALA A 242 35.15 -8.33 43.98
N ASN A 243 34.39 -8.57 45.05
CA ASN A 243 34.92 -9.32 46.17
C ASN A 243 35.09 -10.80 45.77
N PRO A 244 35.99 -11.57 46.42
CA PRO A 244 36.21 -12.97 46.07
C PRO A 244 34.93 -13.84 46.11
N ASP A 245 33.96 -13.51 46.96
CA ASP A 245 32.68 -14.22 47.09
C ASP A 245 31.58 -13.73 46.13
N GLU A 246 31.86 -12.71 45.31
CA GLU A 246 30.89 -12.08 44.39
C GLU A 246 31.25 -12.30 42.91
N VAL A 247 32.37 -12.95 42.59
CA VAL A 247 32.88 -13.08 41.22
C VAL A 247 31.85 -13.68 40.27
N SER A 248 31.13 -14.74 40.67
CA SER A 248 30.08 -15.37 39.86
C SER A 248 28.94 -14.41 39.48
N ASP A 249 28.52 -13.57 40.43
CA ASP A 249 27.42 -12.63 40.24
C ASP A 249 27.86 -11.47 39.36
N VAL A 250 29.11 -11.04 39.54
CA VAL A 250 29.74 -10.01 38.71
C VAL A 250 29.90 -10.50 37.27
N ILE A 251 30.33 -11.75 37.03
CA ILE A 251 30.38 -12.36 35.68
C ILE A 251 29.03 -12.22 34.98
N LEU A 252 27.94 -12.64 35.63
CA LEU A 252 26.59 -12.56 35.07
C LEU A 252 26.16 -11.12 34.81
N SER A 253 26.44 -10.22 35.76
CA SER A 253 26.09 -8.79 35.61
C SER A 253 26.80 -8.13 34.43
N GLN A 254 28.07 -8.46 34.19
CA GLN A 254 28.85 -7.83 33.14
C GLN A 254 28.48 -8.35 31.76
N LEU A 255 28.17 -9.65 31.63
CA LEU A 255 27.63 -10.21 30.39
C LEU A 255 26.28 -9.60 30.00
N GLN A 256 25.52 -9.10 30.99
CA GLN A 256 24.26 -8.39 30.79
C GLN A 256 24.42 -6.87 30.60
N ASN A 257 25.64 -6.34 30.75
CA ASN A 257 25.92 -4.90 30.70
C ASN A 257 26.90 -4.57 29.56
N LEU A 258 26.68 -5.20 28.40
CA LEU A 258 27.54 -5.04 27.23
C LEU A 258 26.97 -4.00 26.26
N PRO A 259 27.82 -3.26 25.53
CA PRO A 259 27.34 -2.44 24.43
C PRO A 259 26.80 -3.34 23.31
N ALA A 260 25.60 -2.98 22.84
CA ALA A 260 24.85 -3.62 21.79
C ALA A 260 24.50 -2.58 20.72
N GLU A 261 25.11 -2.71 19.54
CA GLU A 261 24.79 -1.89 18.38
C GLU A 261 23.58 -2.47 17.65
N VAL A 262 22.53 -1.67 17.52
CA VAL A 262 21.33 -1.99 16.75
C VAL A 262 21.44 -1.31 15.38
N THR A 263 21.38 -2.12 14.33
CA THR A 263 21.28 -1.69 12.92
C THR A 263 20.05 -2.32 12.28
N HIS A 264 19.72 -1.92 11.05
CA HIS A 264 18.57 -2.45 10.33
C HIS A 264 18.88 -2.66 8.85
N GLU A 265 18.18 -3.62 8.25
CA GLU A 265 18.18 -3.90 6.81
C GLU A 265 16.74 -3.92 6.32
N VAL A 266 16.46 -3.15 5.26
CA VAL A 266 15.11 -2.97 4.70
C VAL A 266 15.03 -3.61 3.34
N THR A 267 14.00 -4.41 3.10
CA THR A 267 13.62 -4.94 1.80
C THR A 267 12.15 -4.62 1.56
N CYS A 268 11.81 -4.09 0.38
CA CYS A 268 10.45 -3.66 0.05
C CYS A 268 10.04 -4.12 -1.34
N ASP A 269 8.74 -4.29 -1.55
CA ASP A 269 8.14 -4.45 -2.87
C ASP A 269 8.30 -3.19 -3.73
N ALA A 270 8.04 -3.33 -5.03
CA ALA A 270 8.04 -2.18 -5.92
C ALA A 270 6.93 -1.18 -5.54
N GLY A 271 7.24 0.11 -5.55
CA GLY A 271 6.27 1.17 -5.24
C GLY A 271 6.16 1.55 -3.76
N VAL A 272 6.89 0.89 -2.85
CA VAL A 272 6.97 1.28 -1.43
C VAL A 272 8.42 1.33 -0.96
N THR A 273 8.70 2.24 -0.03
CA THR A 273 10.00 2.35 0.64
C THR A 273 9.80 2.57 2.13
N ALA A 274 10.70 2.02 2.94
CA ALA A 274 10.78 2.31 4.37
C ALA A 274 12.19 2.82 4.70
N THR A 275 12.26 3.87 5.51
CA THR A 275 13.52 4.48 5.98
C THR A 275 13.48 4.63 7.48
N LEU A 276 14.59 4.38 8.16
CA LEU A 276 14.67 4.45 9.61
C LEU A 276 15.77 5.43 10.03
N THR A 277 15.44 6.31 10.97
CA THR A 277 16.37 7.31 11.51
C THR A 277 16.49 7.16 13.03
N PRO A 278 17.71 7.11 13.59
CA PRO A 278 19.01 7.11 12.89
C PRO A 278 19.37 5.76 12.24
N ALA A 279 20.46 5.71 11.48
CA ALA A 279 20.91 4.48 10.81
C ALA A 279 21.33 3.37 11.80
N SER A 280 21.90 3.74 12.95
CA SER A 280 22.25 2.82 14.03
C SER A 280 22.14 3.49 15.39
N GLN A 281 22.04 2.66 16.43
CA GLN A 281 22.01 3.07 17.84
C GLN A 281 22.85 2.09 18.65
N THR A 282 23.61 2.58 19.63
CA THR A 282 24.28 1.70 20.61
C THR A 282 23.63 1.86 21.96
N VAL A 283 23.16 0.76 22.54
CA VAL A 283 22.56 0.72 23.88
C VAL A 283 23.23 -0.37 24.72
N THR A 284 22.98 -0.38 26.02
CA THR A 284 23.34 -1.53 26.86
C THR A 284 22.45 -2.72 26.50
N SER A 285 23.00 -3.94 26.45
CA SER A 285 22.23 -5.17 26.30
C SER A 285 21.08 -5.24 27.30
N GLY A 286 19.90 -5.68 26.84
CA GLY A 286 18.67 -5.65 27.63
C GLY A 286 17.94 -4.30 27.65
N ALA A 287 18.54 -3.23 27.11
CA ALA A 287 17.87 -1.93 26.99
C ALA A 287 17.07 -1.79 25.70
N THR A 288 16.13 -0.86 25.72
CA THR A 288 15.30 -0.47 24.57
C THR A 288 15.87 0.76 23.88
N THR A 289 15.83 0.78 22.56
CA THR A 289 16.09 1.95 21.72
C THR A 289 14.93 2.23 20.77
N SER A 290 14.92 3.38 20.11
CA SER A 290 13.87 3.76 19.16
C SER A 290 14.41 4.36 17.87
N PHE A 291 13.69 4.11 16.79
CA PHE A 291 13.89 4.65 15.45
C PHE A 291 12.61 5.35 14.99
N GLU A 292 12.75 6.46 14.27
CA GLU A 292 11.66 7.00 13.47
C GLU A 292 11.66 6.27 12.13
N GLU A 293 10.60 5.51 11.87
CA GLU A 293 10.41 4.73 10.66
C GLU A 293 9.40 5.46 9.76
N THR A 294 9.84 5.90 8.59
CA THR A 294 9.01 6.57 7.59
C THR A 294 8.78 5.63 6.41
N ILE A 295 7.52 5.31 6.16
CA ILE A 295 7.04 4.51 5.03
C ILE A 295 6.47 5.46 3.98
N THR A 296 6.87 5.29 2.72
CA THR A 296 6.49 6.17 1.61
C THR A 296 6.10 5.35 0.40
N LEU A 297 4.93 5.64 -0.18
CA LEU A 297 4.49 5.10 -1.45
C LEU A 297 5.00 5.97 -2.61
N ALA A 298 5.36 5.32 -3.71
CA ALA A 298 5.62 6.00 -4.97
C ALA A 298 4.32 6.61 -5.52
N ALA A 299 4.44 7.64 -6.37
CA ALA A 299 3.28 8.27 -7.00
C ALA A 299 2.54 7.34 -7.96
N ASP A 300 3.21 6.32 -8.48
CA ASP A 300 2.71 5.27 -9.36
C ASP A 300 2.58 3.92 -8.64
N ALA A 301 2.47 3.93 -7.30
CA ALA A 301 2.21 2.72 -6.53
C ALA A 301 0.93 2.00 -7.04
N PRO A 302 0.91 0.65 -7.06
CA PRO A 302 -0.19 -0.12 -7.63
C PRO A 302 -1.46 0.02 -6.78
N GLN A 303 -2.39 0.85 -7.26
CA GLN A 303 -3.67 1.11 -6.59
C GLN A 303 -4.52 -0.15 -6.49
N GLY A 304 -5.21 -0.32 -5.35
CA GLY A 304 -6.04 -1.50 -5.05
C GLY A 304 -5.26 -2.74 -4.62
N GLU A 305 -3.94 -2.66 -4.50
CA GLU A 305 -3.07 -3.75 -4.03
C GLU A 305 -2.48 -3.46 -2.64
N THR A 306 -1.96 -4.51 -2.00
CA THR A 306 -1.14 -4.40 -0.79
C THR A 306 0.33 -4.52 -1.16
N VAL A 307 1.14 -3.57 -0.72
CA VAL A 307 2.60 -3.59 -0.88
C VAL A 307 3.28 -3.75 0.47
N SER A 308 4.37 -4.52 0.51
CA SER A 308 5.00 -4.90 1.77
C SER A 308 6.46 -4.46 1.88
N CYS A 309 6.89 -4.18 3.11
CA CYS A 309 8.30 -4.08 3.49
C CYS A 309 8.61 -5.05 4.64
N THR A 310 9.81 -5.62 4.62
CA THR A 310 10.40 -6.37 5.73
C THR A 310 11.59 -5.60 6.26
N VAL A 311 11.60 -5.33 7.57
CA VAL A 311 12.71 -4.66 8.26
C VAL A 311 13.32 -5.64 9.26
N SER A 312 14.57 -6.04 9.01
CA SER A 312 15.33 -6.94 9.88
C SER A 312 16.27 -6.13 10.77
N PHE A 313 16.04 -6.16 12.07
CA PHE A 313 16.91 -5.52 13.05
C PHE A 313 18.03 -6.47 13.47
N LYS A 314 19.26 -5.96 13.42
CA LYS A 314 20.47 -6.69 13.77
C LYS A 314 21.03 -6.12 15.07
N VAL A 315 21.45 -6.98 15.97
CA VAL A 315 22.20 -6.62 17.19
C VAL A 315 23.62 -7.13 17.01
N ASN A 316 24.59 -6.22 16.98
CA ASN A 316 26.00 -6.49 16.69
C ASN A 316 26.21 -7.24 15.36
N GLY A 317 25.41 -6.91 14.34
CA GLY A 317 25.52 -7.51 13.00
C GLY A 317 24.67 -8.76 12.77
N GLU A 318 24.08 -9.33 13.83
CA GLU A 318 23.29 -10.57 13.73
C GLU A 318 21.81 -10.34 14.05
N VAL A 319 20.90 -11.04 13.37
CA VAL A 319 19.47 -11.01 13.69
C VAL A 319 19.21 -11.97 14.87
N PRO A 320 18.82 -11.48 16.07
CA PRO A 320 18.71 -12.35 17.25
C PRO A 320 17.62 -13.43 17.12
N GLY A 321 16.60 -13.18 16.30
CA GLY A 321 15.49 -14.10 16.07
C GLY A 321 14.32 -13.46 15.32
N PRO A 322 13.22 -14.20 15.10
CA PRO A 322 12.06 -13.71 14.35
C PRO A 322 11.36 -12.51 15.01
N ALA A 323 11.49 -12.37 16.33
CA ALA A 323 11.01 -11.21 17.08
C ALA A 323 11.71 -9.90 16.70
N PHE A 324 12.81 -9.95 15.94
CA PHE A 324 13.55 -8.80 15.43
C PHE A 324 13.30 -8.52 13.94
N VAL A 325 12.35 -9.23 13.34
CA VAL A 325 11.90 -8.99 11.97
C VAL A 325 10.52 -8.36 12.04
N GLN A 326 10.39 -7.18 11.45
CA GLN A 326 9.14 -6.49 11.27
C GLN A 326 8.60 -6.73 9.86
N THR A 327 7.29 -6.90 9.75
CA THR A 327 6.55 -6.77 8.49
C THR A 327 5.68 -5.52 8.49
N VAL A 328 5.70 -4.80 7.37
CA VAL A 328 4.85 -3.65 7.09
C VAL A 328 4.02 -3.99 5.86
N ASP A 329 2.71 -3.87 5.96
CA ASP A 329 1.79 -4.07 4.84
C ASP A 329 0.96 -2.79 4.65
N ILE A 330 1.05 -2.17 3.47
CA ILE A 330 0.32 -0.94 3.14
C ILE A 330 -0.70 -1.26 2.06
N GLU A 331 -1.97 -1.03 2.34
CA GLU A 331 -3.02 -1.03 1.33
C GLU A 331 -2.94 0.30 0.55
N VAL A 332 -2.81 0.20 -0.78
CA VAL A 332 -2.71 1.37 -1.66
C VAL A 332 -4.12 1.77 -2.07
N SER A 333 -4.62 2.89 -1.54
CA SER A 333 -5.96 3.38 -1.86
C SER A 333 -6.12 3.64 -3.35
N ASP A 334 -7.24 3.22 -3.91
CA ASP A 334 -7.64 3.62 -5.25
C ASP A 334 -8.23 5.04 -5.23
N VAL A 335 -7.58 5.93 -5.96
CA VAL A 335 -7.91 7.36 -6.02
C VAL A 335 -8.18 7.83 -7.44
N THR A 336 -8.23 6.89 -8.40
CA THR A 336 -8.34 7.20 -9.81
C THR A 336 -9.79 7.05 -10.25
N PRO A 337 -10.46 8.11 -10.73
CA PRO A 337 -11.82 7.96 -11.23
C PRO A 337 -11.89 7.14 -12.53
N PRO A 338 -13.03 6.46 -12.77
CA PRO A 338 -13.27 5.77 -14.03
C PRO A 338 -13.21 6.69 -15.25
N VAL A 339 -12.73 6.18 -16.38
CA VAL A 339 -12.80 6.87 -17.68
C VAL A 339 -14.14 6.55 -18.34
N VAL A 340 -15.00 7.56 -18.48
CA VAL A 340 -16.32 7.44 -19.12
C VAL A 340 -16.25 7.91 -20.57
N THR A 341 -16.71 7.08 -21.50
CA THR A 341 -16.80 7.37 -22.94
C THR A 341 -18.23 7.24 -23.42
N VAL A 342 -18.72 8.25 -24.15
CA VAL A 342 -20.09 8.31 -24.70
C VAL A 342 -19.99 8.50 -26.21
N GLU A 343 -20.66 7.65 -26.99
CA GLU A 343 -20.70 7.78 -28.44
C GLU A 343 -21.59 8.97 -28.85
N SER A 344 -21.07 9.83 -29.74
CA SER A 344 -21.87 10.86 -30.39
C SER A 344 -22.50 10.30 -31.67
N LYS A 345 -23.78 10.59 -31.92
CA LYS A 345 -24.51 10.09 -33.08
C LYS A 345 -25.26 11.21 -33.79
N VAL A 346 -25.38 11.06 -35.11
CA VAL A 346 -26.32 11.84 -35.93
C VAL A 346 -27.37 10.86 -36.45
N VAL A 347 -28.64 11.18 -36.26
CA VAL A 347 -29.77 10.34 -36.67
C VAL A 347 -30.82 11.15 -37.41
N GLU A 348 -31.56 10.47 -38.27
CA GLU A 348 -32.70 11.05 -38.96
C GLU A 348 -33.93 11.05 -38.04
N ALA A 349 -34.69 12.14 -38.04
CA ALA A 349 -35.96 12.25 -37.35
C ALA A 349 -36.97 11.24 -37.90
N THR A 350 -37.76 10.62 -37.00
CA THR A 350 -38.81 9.67 -37.37
C THR A 350 -40.22 10.27 -37.29
N GLY A 351 -40.30 11.54 -36.89
CA GLY A 351 -41.52 12.31 -36.72
C GLY A 351 -41.23 13.72 -36.18
N PRO A 352 -42.26 14.56 -35.98
CA PRO A 352 -42.12 15.94 -35.52
C PRO A 352 -41.48 16.07 -34.13
N ASP A 353 -41.63 15.05 -33.28
CA ASP A 353 -41.02 15.00 -31.95
C ASP A 353 -39.55 14.52 -31.98
N GLY A 354 -38.99 14.24 -33.17
CA GLY A 354 -37.62 13.79 -33.40
C GLY A 354 -37.48 12.27 -33.54
N ALA A 355 -36.50 11.68 -32.86
CA ALA A 355 -36.16 10.26 -32.98
C ALA A 355 -35.90 9.60 -31.63
N VAL A 356 -36.29 8.34 -31.49
CA VAL A 356 -35.83 7.48 -30.39
C VAL A 356 -34.45 6.96 -30.74
N VAL A 357 -33.45 7.19 -29.88
CA VAL A 357 -32.04 6.89 -30.19
C VAL A 357 -31.42 5.97 -29.15
N ASP A 358 -30.92 4.83 -29.61
CA ASP A 358 -30.01 3.98 -28.86
C ASP A 358 -28.55 4.42 -29.13
N TYR A 359 -27.82 4.76 -28.07
CA TYR A 359 -26.40 5.07 -28.10
C TYR A 359 -25.62 4.20 -27.10
N ASP A 360 -24.33 4.04 -27.36
CA ASP A 360 -23.41 3.28 -26.52
C ASP A 360 -22.64 4.22 -25.58
N ALA A 361 -22.53 3.81 -24.32
CA ALA A 361 -21.69 4.44 -23.32
C ALA A 361 -20.93 3.36 -22.54
N SER A 362 -19.69 3.64 -22.18
CA SER A 362 -18.84 2.71 -21.42
C SER A 362 -18.03 3.45 -20.37
N ALA A 363 -17.71 2.76 -19.28
CA ALA A 363 -16.79 3.25 -18.27
C ALA A 363 -15.77 2.15 -17.95
N VAL A 364 -14.51 2.53 -17.78
CA VAL A 364 -13.44 1.60 -17.36
C VAL A 364 -12.59 2.28 -16.30
N ASP A 365 -12.37 1.56 -15.21
CA ASP A 365 -11.49 1.92 -14.11
C ASP A 365 -10.20 1.08 -14.13
N ASN A 366 -9.09 1.59 -13.57
CA ASN A 366 -7.81 0.89 -13.53
C ASN A 366 -7.75 -0.27 -12.51
N VAL A 367 -8.52 -0.21 -11.43
CA VAL A 367 -8.59 -1.26 -10.40
C VAL A 367 -9.83 -2.13 -10.61
N ASP A 368 -11.01 -1.51 -10.73
CA ASP A 368 -12.30 -2.22 -10.81
C ASP A 368 -12.61 -2.74 -12.22
N GLY A 369 -11.93 -2.24 -13.25
CA GLY A 369 -12.15 -2.63 -14.64
C GLY A 369 -13.45 -2.07 -15.21
N PRO A 370 -14.20 -2.83 -16.04
CA PRO A 370 -15.40 -2.30 -16.70
C PRO A 370 -16.54 -1.97 -15.73
N LEU A 371 -17.08 -0.76 -15.84
CA LEU A 371 -18.23 -0.25 -15.08
C LEU A 371 -19.39 0.12 -16.01
N THR A 372 -20.60 0.20 -15.45
CA THR A 372 -21.80 0.64 -16.18
C THR A 372 -22.09 2.11 -15.87
N PRO A 373 -21.92 3.03 -16.83
CA PRO A 373 -22.25 4.44 -16.62
C PRO A 373 -23.77 4.67 -16.56
N THR A 374 -24.17 5.69 -15.81
CA THR A 374 -25.53 6.24 -15.80
C THR A 374 -25.53 7.52 -16.62
N CYS A 375 -26.46 7.65 -17.56
CA CYS A 375 -26.49 8.74 -18.53
C CYS A 375 -27.83 9.48 -18.55
N GLU A 376 -27.79 10.78 -18.79
CA GLU A 376 -28.96 11.63 -18.97
C GLU A 376 -28.84 12.46 -20.26
N PRO A 377 -29.82 12.37 -21.19
CA PRO A 377 -30.94 11.42 -21.24
C PRO A 377 -30.48 9.96 -21.45
N PRO A 378 -31.15 8.93 -20.88
CA PRO A 378 -30.72 7.54 -21.02
C PRO A 378 -30.87 7.02 -22.47
N SER A 379 -30.05 6.03 -22.84
CA SER A 379 -30.14 5.35 -24.14
C SER A 379 -31.54 4.77 -24.38
N GLY A 380 -32.08 4.95 -25.59
CA GLY A 380 -33.47 4.65 -25.93
C GLY A 380 -34.46 5.78 -25.61
N SER A 381 -33.99 6.97 -25.22
CA SER A 381 -34.84 8.16 -25.07
C SER A 381 -35.24 8.76 -26.41
N GLN A 382 -36.32 9.56 -26.38
CA GLN A 382 -36.70 10.43 -27.49
C GLN A 382 -35.89 11.72 -27.46
N PHE A 383 -35.21 12.02 -28.56
CA PHE A 383 -34.44 13.24 -28.77
C PHE A 383 -35.16 14.12 -29.79
N ALA A 384 -35.34 15.39 -29.44
CA ALA A 384 -35.92 16.37 -30.34
C ALA A 384 -34.92 16.76 -31.46
N LEU A 385 -35.43 17.37 -32.53
CA LEU A 385 -34.59 17.94 -33.59
C LEU A 385 -33.53 18.90 -33.05
N GLY A 386 -32.34 18.82 -33.63
CA GLY A 386 -31.14 19.54 -33.21
C GLY A 386 -30.21 18.70 -32.35
N THR A 387 -29.25 19.36 -31.71
CA THR A 387 -28.22 18.71 -30.89
C THR A 387 -28.62 18.68 -29.41
N THR A 388 -28.62 17.49 -28.83
CA THR A 388 -28.81 17.26 -27.39
C THR A 388 -27.52 16.70 -26.79
N ALA A 389 -27.06 17.27 -25.68
CA ALA A 389 -25.95 16.70 -24.91
C ALA A 389 -26.43 15.50 -24.09
N VAL A 390 -25.59 14.46 -24.04
CA VAL A 390 -25.75 13.31 -23.17
C VAL A 390 -24.59 13.32 -22.20
N ASP A 391 -24.89 13.54 -20.92
CA ASP A 391 -23.90 13.53 -19.84
C ASP A 391 -24.00 12.20 -19.09
N CYS A 392 -22.87 11.54 -18.88
CA CYS A 392 -22.77 10.26 -18.22
C CYS A 392 -21.78 10.32 -17.06
N GLU A 393 -22.07 9.58 -15.99
CA GLU A 393 -21.17 9.39 -14.85
C GLU A 393 -21.06 7.91 -14.46
N ALA A 394 -19.94 7.53 -13.86
CA ALA A 394 -19.73 6.22 -13.25
C ALA A 394 -18.91 6.38 -11.97
N THR A 395 -19.27 5.65 -10.93
CA THR A 395 -18.54 5.61 -9.66
C THR A 395 -17.99 4.21 -9.44
N ASP A 396 -16.72 4.12 -9.08
CA ASP A 396 -16.01 2.88 -8.77
C ASP A 396 -16.35 2.35 -7.35
N ALA A 397 -15.72 1.26 -6.92
CA ALA A 397 -15.93 0.68 -5.59
C ALA A 397 -15.26 1.50 -4.46
N ALA A 398 -14.20 2.26 -4.78
CA ALA A 398 -13.50 3.15 -3.86
C ALA A 398 -14.23 4.49 -3.64
N GLY A 399 -15.24 4.79 -4.45
CA GLY A 399 -16.05 6.01 -4.40
C GLY A 399 -15.54 7.15 -5.29
N ASN A 400 -14.61 6.90 -6.22
CA ASN A 400 -14.20 7.90 -7.20
C ASN A 400 -15.20 7.96 -8.36
N THR A 401 -15.62 9.17 -8.74
CA THR A 401 -16.60 9.38 -9.81
C THR A 401 -15.97 9.98 -11.06
N GLY A 402 -16.12 9.29 -12.18
CA GLY A 402 -15.74 9.73 -13.52
C GLY A 402 -16.93 10.29 -14.29
N TYR A 403 -16.64 11.20 -15.23
CA TYR A 403 -17.63 11.89 -16.06
C TYR A 403 -17.25 11.85 -17.54
N GLY A 404 -18.25 11.79 -18.42
CA GLY A 404 -18.07 11.84 -19.87
C GLY A 404 -19.31 12.38 -20.56
N SER A 405 -19.13 12.99 -21.74
CA SER A 405 -20.22 13.60 -22.50
C SER A 405 -20.17 13.21 -23.97
N GLY A 406 -21.33 13.00 -24.58
CA GLY A 406 -21.52 12.83 -26.02
C GLY A 406 -22.64 13.73 -26.54
N THR A 407 -22.84 13.75 -27.85
CA THR A 407 -23.94 14.52 -28.46
C THR A 407 -24.78 13.65 -29.39
N ILE A 408 -26.09 13.78 -29.27
CA ILE A 408 -27.07 13.22 -30.22
C ILE A 408 -27.61 14.37 -31.05
N GLU A 409 -27.39 14.32 -32.36
CA GLU A 409 -27.92 15.28 -33.32
C GLU A 409 -29.04 14.61 -34.11
N VAL A 410 -30.27 15.09 -33.93
CA VAL A 410 -31.42 14.65 -34.72
C VAL A 410 -31.64 15.65 -35.84
N VAL A 411 -31.48 15.20 -37.07
CA VAL A 411 -31.67 16.01 -38.28
C VAL A 411 -32.88 15.53 -39.05
N ASP A 412 -33.45 16.42 -39.85
CA ASP A 412 -34.45 16.07 -40.85
C ASP A 412 -33.87 16.37 -42.23
N THR A 413 -33.57 15.31 -42.95
CA THR A 413 -33.02 15.31 -44.30
C THR A 413 -33.98 14.66 -45.31
N THR A 414 -35.18 14.31 -44.88
CA THR A 414 -36.18 13.59 -45.67
C THR A 414 -37.09 14.59 -46.38
N PRO A 415 -37.04 14.72 -47.72
CA PRO A 415 -37.90 15.65 -48.43
C PRO A 415 -39.38 15.23 -48.39
N PRO A 416 -40.31 16.20 -48.45
CA PRO A 416 -41.73 15.90 -48.60
C PRO A 416 -42.02 15.06 -49.84
N THR A 417 -43.11 14.30 -49.79
CA THR A 417 -43.70 13.66 -50.97
C THR A 417 -44.84 14.50 -51.51
N VAL A 418 -44.82 14.81 -52.80
CA VAL A 418 -45.87 15.59 -53.47
C VAL A 418 -46.69 14.74 -54.43
N THR A 419 -47.99 15.05 -54.53
CA THR A 419 -48.87 14.46 -55.55
C THR A 419 -49.76 15.55 -56.16
N CYS A 420 -49.83 15.55 -57.49
CA CYS A 420 -50.76 16.40 -58.23
C CYS A 420 -51.92 15.55 -58.74
N THR A 421 -53.09 15.67 -58.11
CA THR A 421 -54.25 14.82 -58.43
C THR A 421 -55.31 15.61 -59.20
N GLU A 422 -55.88 15.02 -60.26
CA GLU A 422 -57.00 15.67 -60.97
C GLU A 422 -58.18 15.90 -60.03
N SER A 423 -58.74 17.12 -60.02
CA SER A 423 -59.85 17.50 -59.14
C SER A 423 -61.11 17.88 -59.92
N THR A 424 -62.26 17.89 -59.24
CA THR A 424 -63.54 18.24 -59.84
C THR A 424 -63.57 19.71 -60.26
N ASN A 425 -64.18 19.99 -61.40
CA ASN A 425 -64.54 21.36 -61.77
C ASN A 425 -65.73 21.87 -60.92
N PRO A 426 -66.01 23.19 -60.89
CA PRO A 426 -67.15 23.75 -60.14
C PRO A 426 -68.53 23.20 -60.55
N GLY A 427 -68.64 22.56 -61.70
CA GLY A 427 -69.83 21.84 -62.14
C GLY A 427 -69.95 20.42 -61.57
N LEU A 428 -69.10 20.02 -60.62
CA LEU A 428 -69.01 18.68 -60.01
C LEU A 428 -68.63 17.55 -60.99
N HIS A 429 -68.05 17.88 -62.14
CA HIS A 429 -67.51 16.89 -63.07
C HIS A 429 -66.01 16.76 -62.83
N VAL A 430 -65.51 15.54 -62.65
CA VAL A 430 -64.07 15.28 -62.86
C VAL A 430 -63.87 15.33 -64.38
N PRO A 431 -63.07 16.27 -64.90
CA PRO A 431 -62.78 16.33 -66.32
C PRO A 431 -62.19 15.01 -66.79
N PHE A 432 -62.62 14.50 -67.94
CA PHE A 432 -61.96 13.36 -68.53
C PHE A 432 -60.58 13.80 -69.04
N ALA A 433 -59.54 13.00 -68.80
CA ALA A 433 -58.31 13.11 -69.57
C ALA A 433 -58.67 12.84 -71.05
N GLY A 434 -58.88 13.90 -71.83
CA GLY A 434 -59.42 13.79 -73.18
C GLY A 434 -60.88 13.32 -73.25
N ASN A 435 -61.34 13.02 -74.46
CA ASN A 435 -62.70 12.58 -74.76
C ASN A 435 -62.87 11.04 -74.77
N THR A 436 -61.83 10.26 -74.42
CA THR A 436 -61.85 8.77 -74.29
C THR A 436 -60.79 8.25 -73.30
N ARG A 437 -61.04 7.11 -72.62
CA ARG A 437 -60.11 6.49 -71.64
C ARG A 437 -59.30 5.31 -72.27
N PRO A 438 -57.97 5.23 -72.09
CA PRO A 438 -57.06 6.24 -71.51
C PRO A 438 -56.66 7.33 -72.52
N ASN A 439 -56.46 8.57 -72.05
CA ASN A 439 -55.77 9.62 -72.80
C ASN A 439 -54.36 9.14 -73.15
N PRO A 440 -53.94 9.05 -74.43
CA PRO A 440 -52.59 8.65 -74.78
C PRO A 440 -51.52 9.60 -74.21
N GLN A 441 -51.88 10.85 -73.89
CA GLN A 441 -50.98 11.89 -73.40
C GLN A 441 -51.07 12.17 -71.89
N GLY A 442 -52.03 11.59 -71.16
CA GLY A 442 -52.16 11.77 -69.70
C GLY A 442 -52.50 13.19 -69.22
N GLN A 443 -52.97 14.09 -70.10
CA GLN A 443 -53.27 15.50 -69.79
C GLN A 443 -54.71 15.72 -69.29
N ASN A 444 -54.91 16.63 -68.33
CA ASN A 444 -56.23 17.08 -67.85
C ASN A 444 -56.70 18.32 -68.62
N GLN A 445 -57.72 18.17 -69.45
CA GLN A 445 -58.14 19.25 -70.37
C GLN A 445 -58.80 20.45 -69.69
N ASP A 446 -59.43 20.26 -68.53
CA ASP A 446 -60.05 21.38 -67.82
C ASP A 446 -59.07 22.04 -66.83
N GLY A 447 -57.91 21.41 -66.60
CA GLY A 447 -56.79 21.94 -65.81
C GLY A 447 -57.05 22.00 -64.30
N PHE A 448 -58.03 21.26 -63.78
CA PHE A 448 -58.34 21.27 -62.34
C PHE A 448 -57.52 20.23 -61.57
N TYR A 449 -56.76 20.67 -60.57
CA TYR A 449 -55.93 19.80 -59.74
C TYR A 449 -56.13 20.08 -58.25
N ARG A 450 -55.79 19.10 -57.42
CA ARG A 450 -55.57 19.24 -55.99
C ARG A 450 -54.08 18.98 -55.76
N LEU A 451 -53.44 19.93 -55.09
CA LEU A 451 -52.02 19.91 -54.78
C LEU A 451 -51.88 19.31 -53.38
N ASP A 452 -51.21 18.18 -53.28
CA ASP A 452 -51.03 17.47 -52.01
C ASP A 452 -49.54 17.30 -51.72
N ALA A 453 -49.19 17.54 -50.47
CA ALA A 453 -47.87 17.24 -49.92
C ALA A 453 -48.03 16.60 -48.54
N THR A 454 -47.20 15.61 -48.26
CA THR A 454 -47.07 14.98 -46.95
C THR A 454 -45.60 14.81 -46.65
N ASP A 455 -45.23 15.05 -45.40
CA ASP A 455 -43.89 14.79 -44.88
C ASP A 455 -43.97 14.02 -43.56
N ILE A 456 -42.89 13.34 -43.18
CA ILE A 456 -42.84 12.54 -41.95
C ILE A 456 -42.60 13.41 -40.70
N VAL A 457 -41.82 14.49 -40.83
CA VAL A 457 -41.47 15.41 -39.74
C VAL A 457 -42.31 16.68 -39.82
N ASP A 458 -42.48 17.24 -41.01
CA ASP A 458 -43.29 18.43 -41.25
C ASP A 458 -44.77 18.10 -41.48
N THR A 459 -45.63 18.52 -40.57
CA THR A 459 -47.08 18.32 -40.72
C THR A 459 -47.74 19.26 -41.73
N ASP A 460 -47.08 20.34 -42.13
CA ASP A 460 -47.61 21.34 -43.08
C ASP A 460 -46.52 21.84 -44.06
N PRO A 461 -46.01 20.95 -44.94
CA PRO A 461 -44.95 21.32 -45.87
C PRO A 461 -45.44 22.39 -46.86
N ASP A 462 -44.57 23.36 -47.14
CA ASP A 462 -44.86 24.48 -48.04
C ASP A 462 -44.93 23.98 -49.50
N VAL A 463 -46.11 24.07 -50.12
CA VAL A 463 -46.35 23.57 -51.48
C VAL A 463 -46.19 24.68 -52.52
N TYR A 464 -45.40 24.43 -53.57
CA TYR A 464 -45.12 25.39 -54.63
C TYR A 464 -45.43 24.82 -56.02
N LEU A 465 -45.87 25.69 -56.93
CA LEU A 465 -46.09 25.36 -58.32
C LEU A 465 -45.21 26.23 -59.22
N ARG A 466 -44.34 25.61 -60.02
CA ARG A 466 -43.47 26.30 -60.98
C ARG A 466 -44.01 26.18 -62.40
N ASP A 467 -44.15 27.31 -63.09
CA ASP A 467 -44.35 27.34 -64.54
C ASP A 467 -43.02 27.09 -65.25
N THR A 468 -42.89 25.96 -65.94
CA THR A 468 -41.67 25.59 -66.68
C THR A 468 -41.35 26.54 -67.83
N GLY A 469 -42.35 27.24 -68.38
CA GLY A 469 -42.16 28.18 -69.48
C GLY A 469 -41.55 29.53 -69.05
N SER A 470 -41.99 30.07 -67.91
CA SER A 470 -41.55 31.38 -67.40
C SER A 470 -40.60 31.32 -66.21
N GLY A 471 -40.51 30.17 -65.54
CA GLY A 471 -39.82 29.99 -64.26
C GLY A 471 -40.56 30.61 -63.06
N HIS A 472 -41.76 31.16 -63.26
CA HIS A 472 -42.54 31.76 -62.18
C HIS A 472 -43.01 30.70 -61.18
N VAL A 473 -42.96 31.03 -59.89
CA VAL A 473 -43.37 30.15 -58.79
C VAL A 473 -44.55 30.76 -58.07
N TRP A 474 -45.63 29.98 -57.93
CA TRP A 474 -46.76 30.29 -57.06
C TRP A 474 -46.65 29.48 -55.76
N GLY A 475 -47.11 30.07 -54.65
CA GLY A 475 -47.10 29.46 -53.32
C GLY A 475 -46.48 30.38 -52.25
N PRO A 476 -46.26 29.87 -51.02
CA PRO A 476 -46.62 28.52 -50.59
C PRO A 476 -48.14 28.33 -50.52
N PHE A 477 -48.59 27.14 -50.87
CA PHE A 477 -49.96 26.68 -50.71
C PHE A 477 -50.02 25.64 -49.59
N ALA A 478 -51.13 25.59 -48.86
CA ALA A 478 -51.39 24.50 -47.94
C ALA A 478 -51.67 23.20 -48.72
N SER A 479 -51.29 22.06 -48.12
CA SER A 479 -51.62 20.75 -48.67
C SER A 479 -53.15 20.60 -48.82
N GLY A 480 -53.57 20.15 -49.99
CA GLY A 480 -54.97 20.07 -50.42
C GLY A 480 -55.51 21.27 -51.19
N GLN A 481 -54.70 22.31 -51.45
CA GLN A 481 -55.10 23.46 -52.27
C GLN A 481 -55.61 23.00 -53.64
N ARG A 482 -56.81 23.46 -54.02
CA ARG A 482 -57.36 23.20 -55.35
C ARG A 482 -56.98 24.32 -56.29
N ILE A 483 -56.55 23.97 -57.50
CA ILE A 483 -56.21 24.93 -58.54
C ILE A 483 -56.93 24.61 -59.83
N LYS A 484 -57.08 25.64 -60.66
CA LYS A 484 -57.23 25.51 -62.10
C LYS A 484 -55.96 26.05 -62.74
N TYR A 485 -55.21 25.24 -63.47
CA TYR A 485 -54.08 25.68 -64.26
C TYR A 485 -54.46 25.79 -65.74
N THR A 486 -54.05 26.87 -66.40
CA THR A 486 -54.23 27.03 -67.85
C THR A 486 -52.98 27.62 -68.48
N GLU A 487 -52.59 27.12 -69.65
CA GLU A 487 -51.51 27.72 -70.42
C GLU A 487 -52.00 28.91 -71.27
N SER A 488 -51.26 30.02 -71.23
CA SER A 488 -51.50 31.24 -72.01
C SER A 488 -50.19 31.94 -72.36
N LYS A 489 -50.15 32.60 -73.52
CA LYS A 489 -49.02 33.45 -73.94
C LYS A 489 -48.92 34.78 -73.18
N SER A 490 -49.92 35.12 -72.36
CA SER A 490 -50.02 36.41 -71.67
C SER A 490 -49.13 36.54 -70.42
N GLY A 491 -48.37 35.51 -70.06
CA GLY A 491 -47.55 35.47 -68.86
C GLY A 491 -48.32 35.02 -67.61
N PRO A 492 -47.62 34.87 -66.47
CA PRO A 492 -48.16 34.27 -65.26
C PRO A 492 -49.22 35.14 -64.58
N THR A 493 -50.36 34.57 -64.21
CA THR A 493 -51.41 35.26 -63.41
C THR A 493 -52.03 34.34 -62.37
N GLN A 494 -52.58 34.93 -61.31
CA GLN A 494 -53.32 34.23 -60.25
C GLN A 494 -54.60 35.00 -59.92
N LYS A 495 -55.74 34.31 -59.87
CA LYS A 495 -57.04 34.87 -59.45
C LYS A 495 -57.89 33.81 -58.76
N THR A 496 -58.75 34.21 -57.83
CA THR A 496 -59.75 33.30 -57.24
C THR A 496 -60.84 32.96 -58.25
N LEU A 497 -61.26 31.70 -58.30
CA LEU A 497 -62.32 31.24 -59.20
C LEU A 497 -63.63 31.04 -58.43
N GLY A 498 -64.55 32.01 -58.55
CA GLY A 498 -65.86 31.98 -57.88
C GLY A 498 -65.79 32.33 -56.39
N ASP A 499 -66.78 31.88 -55.61
CA ASP A 499 -66.87 32.02 -54.14
C ASP A 499 -66.18 30.87 -53.37
N SER A 500 -65.33 30.08 -54.03
CA SER A 500 -64.79 28.81 -53.52
C SER A 500 -63.26 28.74 -53.54
N ASP A 501 -62.68 27.87 -52.71
CA ASP A 501 -61.26 27.62 -52.41
C ASP A 501 -60.37 27.17 -53.61
N ILE A 502 -60.70 27.58 -54.84
CA ILE A 502 -59.99 27.24 -56.08
C ILE A 502 -59.27 28.47 -56.63
N LEU A 503 -57.96 28.36 -56.82
CA LEU A 503 -57.14 29.39 -57.47
C LEU A 503 -57.00 29.09 -58.97
N HIS A 504 -57.36 30.03 -59.83
CA HIS A 504 -57.06 29.97 -61.25
C HIS A 504 -55.68 30.58 -61.52
N LEU A 505 -54.73 29.70 -61.79
CA LEU A 505 -53.35 29.99 -62.18
C LEU A 505 -53.22 29.91 -63.70
N THR A 506 -52.48 30.83 -64.29
CA THR A 506 -52.18 30.81 -65.73
C THR A 506 -50.67 30.87 -65.91
N GLY A 507 -50.07 29.97 -66.68
CA GLY A 507 -48.63 29.98 -66.99
C GLY A 507 -48.36 29.87 -68.50
N THR A 508 -47.10 29.76 -68.88
CA THR A 508 -46.62 29.77 -70.28
C THR A 508 -46.08 28.42 -70.75
N GLY A 509 -45.91 27.46 -69.85
CA GLY A 509 -45.60 26.05 -70.10
C GLY A 509 -46.25 25.14 -69.05
N ASP A 510 -45.72 23.94 -68.88
CA ASP A 510 -46.21 22.94 -67.91
C ASP A 510 -46.08 23.44 -66.46
N ALA A 511 -46.96 22.95 -65.59
CA ALA A 511 -46.91 23.21 -64.16
C ALA A 511 -46.18 22.08 -63.41
N GLU A 512 -45.06 22.38 -62.77
CA GLU A 512 -44.31 21.47 -61.89
C GLU A 512 -44.65 21.75 -60.43
N LEU A 513 -45.23 20.77 -59.74
CA LEU A 513 -45.51 20.80 -58.30
C LEU A 513 -44.29 20.30 -57.53
N TYR A 514 -43.85 21.05 -56.52
CA TYR A 514 -42.89 20.58 -55.52
C TYR A 514 -43.27 21.12 -54.13
N ALA A 515 -42.65 20.59 -53.08
CA ALA A 515 -42.85 21.08 -51.73
C ALA A 515 -41.51 21.18 -51.01
N VAL A 516 -41.47 22.04 -49.98
CA VAL A 516 -40.31 22.24 -49.12
C VAL A 516 -40.77 22.07 -47.68
N ASP A 517 -40.07 21.27 -46.88
CA ASP A 517 -40.33 21.17 -45.45
C ASP A 517 -39.68 22.33 -44.67
N PHE A 518 -39.95 22.41 -43.36
CA PHE A 518 -39.33 23.39 -42.46
C PHE A 518 -37.79 23.28 -42.35
N SER A 519 -37.21 22.10 -42.64
CA SER A 519 -35.77 21.84 -42.63
C SER A 519 -35.09 22.27 -43.94
N GLY A 520 -35.88 22.61 -44.96
CA GLY A 520 -35.43 23.08 -46.27
C GLY A 520 -35.22 21.96 -47.29
N ASN A 521 -35.63 20.71 -47.01
CA ASN A 521 -35.53 19.64 -47.99
C ASN A 521 -36.62 19.80 -49.06
N VAL A 522 -36.24 19.58 -50.32
CA VAL A 522 -37.10 19.87 -51.47
C VAL A 522 -37.54 18.56 -52.14
N ALA A 523 -38.85 18.37 -52.25
CA ALA A 523 -39.45 17.24 -52.95
C ALA A 523 -39.02 17.19 -54.42
N ALA A 524 -38.90 15.98 -54.98
CA ALA A 524 -38.80 15.84 -56.43
C ALA A 524 -40.08 16.38 -57.11
N PRO A 525 -39.97 17.21 -58.17
CA PRO A 525 -41.14 17.82 -58.76
C PRO A 525 -42.01 16.80 -59.50
N VAL A 526 -43.33 17.03 -59.51
CA VAL A 526 -44.35 16.24 -60.20
C VAL A 526 -45.15 17.14 -61.13
N ASP A 527 -45.35 16.70 -62.37
CA ASP A 527 -46.07 17.49 -63.38
C ASP A 527 -47.60 17.47 -63.17
N CYS A 528 -48.22 18.65 -63.26
CA CYS A 528 -49.65 18.87 -63.40
C CYS A 528 -49.97 19.18 -64.88
N LEU A 529 -50.01 18.15 -65.73
CA LEU A 529 -50.05 18.29 -67.19
C LEU A 529 -51.39 18.84 -67.75
N VAL A 530 -51.37 20.06 -68.28
CA VAL A 530 -52.52 20.68 -68.97
C VAL A 530 -52.25 20.73 -70.49
N PRO A 531 -53.26 20.63 -71.36
CA PRO A 531 -53.04 20.80 -72.79
C PRO A 531 -52.66 22.25 -73.13
N ALA A 532 -51.69 22.39 -74.03
CA ALA A 532 -51.36 23.67 -74.63
C ALA A 532 -52.60 24.32 -75.30
N PRO A 533 -52.70 25.66 -75.30
CA PRO A 533 -53.84 26.36 -75.86
C PRO A 533 -54.01 26.04 -77.36
N PRO A 534 -55.26 25.89 -77.85
CA PRO A 534 -55.51 25.72 -79.28
C PRO A 534 -54.87 26.85 -80.09
N LYS A 535 -54.17 26.49 -81.17
CA LYS A 535 -53.46 27.45 -82.03
C LYS A 535 -54.38 28.47 -82.68
#